data_AF-A0A955RKU5-F1
#
_entry.id   AF-A0A955RKU5-F1
#
_cell.length_a   1.000
_cell.length_b   1.000
_cell.length_c   1.000
_cell.angle_alpha   90.00
_cell.angle_beta   90.00
_cell.angle_gamma   90.00
#
_symmetry.space_group_name_H-M   'P 1'
#
loop_
_entity.id
_entity.type
_entity.pdbx_description
1 polymer ?
#
loop_
_entity_poly.entity_id
_entity_poly.type
_entity_poly.pdbx_seq_one_letter_code
_entity_poly.pdbx_strand_id
1 'polypeptide(L)'
;MRWGTLLEDAIAKAYSQDTGLTVSEEPNVLYHPEYPFLGANIDRWVGDKEYILECKTAGFTKGKEWGEVGSDQIPESYLVQVAYYGAICDVPKVDIAKPL
;
A
#
# COMPACT_ATOMS: atom_id res chain seq x y z
N MET A 1 -2.01 1.74 18.21
CA MET A 1 -1.02 1.37 17.17
C MET A 1 -0.04 2.52 17.02
N ARG A 2 1.11 2.52 17.72
CA ARG A 2 2.08 3.64 17.66
C ARG A 2 3.20 3.36 16.65
N TRP A 3 3.76 2.16 16.72
CA TRP A 3 4.89 1.77 15.88
C TRP A 3 4.49 1.56 14.41
N GLY A 4 3.26 1.12 14.14
CA GLY A 4 2.75 0.99 12.77
C GLY A 4 2.79 2.33 12.03
N THR A 5 2.12 3.36 12.58
CA THR A 5 2.09 4.72 12.01
C THR A 5 3.48 5.32 11.84
N LEU A 6 4.36 5.19 12.85
CA LEU A 6 5.73 5.71 12.74
C LEU A 6 6.55 5.04 11.63
N LEU A 7 6.38 3.72 11.45
CA LEU A 7 7.10 2.97 10.43
C LEU A 7 6.50 3.19 9.04
N GLU A 8 5.19 3.39 8.94
CA GLU A 8 4.48 3.74 7.71
C GLU A 8 5.03 5.02 7.09
N ASP A 9 5.21 6.09 7.88
CA ASP A 9 5.84 7.33 7.43
C ASP A 9 7.28 7.12 6.94
N ALA A 10 8.07 6.32 7.67
CA ALA A 10 9.44 6.04 7.32
C ALA A 10 9.54 5.24 6.00
N ILE A 11 8.66 4.25 5.81
CA ILE A 11 8.59 3.43 4.60
C ILE A 11 8.11 4.27 3.41
N ALA A 12 7.06 5.09 3.58
CA ALA A 12 6.55 5.97 2.54
C ALA A 12 7.62 6.98 2.08
N LYS A 13 8.38 7.54 3.04
CA LYS A 13 9.50 8.43 2.73
C LYS A 13 10.61 7.71 1.97
N ALA A 14 10.99 6.50 2.38
CA ALA A 14 12.00 5.71 1.67
C ALA A 14 11.55 5.39 0.25
N TYR A 15 10.30 4.94 0.07
CA TYR A 15 9.70 4.70 -1.24
C TYR A 15 9.76 5.95 -2.14
N SER A 16 9.41 7.11 -1.60
CA SER A 16 9.47 8.38 -2.34
C SER A 16 10.90 8.74 -2.74
N GLN A 17 11.88 8.49 -1.87
CA GLN A 17 13.30 8.71 -2.15
C GLN A 17 13.84 7.77 -3.24
N ASP A 18 13.46 6.50 -3.19
CA ASP A 18 13.96 5.47 -4.10
C ASP A 18 13.35 5.58 -5.51
N THR A 19 12.07 5.97 -5.59
CA THR A 19 11.33 6.07 -6.87
C THR A 19 11.34 7.47 -7.47
N GLY A 20 11.57 8.51 -6.66
CA GLY A 20 11.40 9.91 -7.05
C GLY A 20 9.95 10.37 -7.17
N LEU A 21 8.99 9.52 -6.80
CA LEU A 21 7.56 9.83 -6.88
C LEU A 21 7.07 10.53 -5.62
N THR A 22 6.11 11.42 -5.77
CA THR A 22 5.43 12.08 -4.66
C THR A 22 4.43 11.12 -4.02
N VAL A 23 4.35 11.13 -2.70
CA VAL A 23 3.36 10.37 -1.93
C VAL A 23 2.58 11.31 -1.01
N SER A 24 1.30 11.02 -0.78
CA SER A 24 0.44 11.82 0.11
C SER A 24 -0.53 10.95 0.90
N GLU A 25 -0.92 11.40 2.08
CA GLU A 25 -1.87 10.71 2.95
C GLU A 25 -3.31 10.86 2.46
N GLU A 26 -4.16 9.86 2.74
CA GLU A 26 -5.62 9.98 2.67
C GLU A 26 -6.19 9.84 4.09
N PRO A 27 -6.64 10.94 4.73
CA PRO A 27 -7.12 10.88 6.10
C PRO A 27 -8.50 10.22 6.24
N ASN A 28 -9.20 9.98 5.13
CA ASN A 28 -10.55 9.45 5.12
C ASN A 28 -10.60 7.98 4.65
N VAL A 29 -11.62 7.26 5.10
CA VAL A 29 -11.98 5.98 4.49
C VAL A 29 -12.52 6.28 3.09
N LEU A 30 -11.95 5.65 2.07
CA LEU A 30 -12.47 5.69 0.71
C LEU A 30 -13.54 4.60 0.56
N TYR A 31 -14.63 4.89 -0.14
CA TYR A 31 -15.72 3.95 -0.35
C TYR A 31 -15.95 3.69 -1.83
N HIS A 32 -16.29 2.44 -2.18
CA HIS A 32 -16.60 2.10 -3.56
C HIS A 32 -17.85 2.88 -4.02
N PRO A 33 -17.83 3.53 -5.21
CA PRO A 33 -18.91 4.41 -5.64
C PRO A 33 -20.25 3.69 -5.81
N GLU A 34 -20.24 2.43 -6.23
CA GLU A 34 -21.45 1.60 -6.40
C GLU A 34 -21.82 0.78 -5.14
N TYR A 35 -20.84 0.50 -4.26
CA TYR A 35 -21.01 -0.42 -3.13
C TYR A 35 -20.52 0.25 -1.84
N PRO A 36 -21.29 1.19 -1.24
CA PRO A 36 -20.81 2.04 -0.14
C PRO A 36 -20.47 1.32 1.17
N PHE A 37 -20.77 0.02 1.26
CA PHE A 37 -20.34 -0.82 2.39
C PHE A 37 -18.90 -1.33 2.25
N LEU A 38 -18.29 -1.17 1.07
CA LEU A 38 -16.88 -1.49 0.81
C LEU A 38 -16.02 -0.26 1.07
N GLY A 39 -15.22 -0.32 2.13
CA GLY A 39 -14.30 0.75 2.53
C GLY A 39 -12.83 0.35 2.41
N ALA A 40 -11.97 1.30 2.05
CA ALA A 40 -10.52 1.17 2.00
C ALA A 40 -9.85 2.28 2.82
N ASN A 41 -8.98 1.88 3.74
CA ASN A 41 -8.06 2.77 4.44
C ASN A 41 -6.67 2.52 3.83
N ILE A 42 -6.36 3.27 2.78
CA ILE A 42 -5.08 3.19 2.09
C ILE A 42 -4.00 3.89 2.92
N ASP A 43 -2.75 3.47 2.79
CA ASP A 43 -1.66 4.19 3.46
C ASP A 43 -1.35 5.49 2.71
N ARG A 44 -0.99 5.43 1.42
CA ARG A 44 -0.66 6.64 0.63
C ARG A 44 -1.23 6.60 -0.78
N TRP A 45 -1.56 7.78 -1.30
CA TRP A 45 -1.62 8.05 -2.74
C TRP A 45 -0.22 8.24 -3.30
N VAL A 46 -0.01 7.83 -4.56
CA VAL A 46 1.21 8.11 -5.33
C VAL A 46 0.89 8.99 -6.53
N GLY A 47 1.78 9.94 -6.84
CA GLY A 47 1.56 10.93 -7.88
C GLY A 47 0.40 11.87 -7.54
N ASP A 48 -0.38 12.26 -8.55
CA ASP A 48 -1.64 13.00 -8.39
C ASP A 48 -2.83 12.03 -8.26
N LYS A 49 -2.76 11.14 -7.26
CA LYS A 49 -3.71 10.04 -7.03
C LYS A 49 -3.79 9.04 -8.18
N GLU A 50 -2.67 8.76 -8.83
CA GLU A 50 -2.60 7.83 -9.98
C GLU A 50 -2.74 6.37 -9.54
N TYR A 51 -2.20 6.04 -8.36
CA TYR A 51 -2.31 4.72 -7.73
C TYR A 51 -2.03 4.80 -6.23
N ILE A 52 -2.11 3.66 -5.54
CA ILE A 52 -1.94 3.57 -4.09
C ILE A 52 -0.66 2.84 -3.69
N LEU A 53 -0.11 3.21 -2.54
CA LEU A 53 1.02 2.56 -1.89
C LEU A 53 0.59 2.01 -0.54
N GLU A 54 0.90 0.74 -0.30
CA GLU A 54 0.71 0.05 0.98
C GLU A 54 2.06 -0.21 1.66
N CYS A 55 2.23 0.32 2.87
CA CYS A 55 3.43 0.21 3.69
C CYS A 55 3.29 -0.97 4.66
N LYS A 56 4.11 -2.00 4.50
CA LYS A 56 4.14 -3.16 5.40
C LYS A 56 5.46 -3.23 6.14
N THR A 57 5.40 -3.22 7.46
CA THR A 57 6.52 -3.69 8.28
C THR A 57 6.56 -5.20 8.13
N ALA A 58 7.45 -5.72 7.29
CA ALA A 58 7.52 -7.14 6.98
C ALA A 58 7.48 -7.95 8.29
N GLY A 59 6.40 -8.69 8.53
CA GLY A 59 6.37 -9.64 9.62
C GLY A 59 7.49 -10.64 9.36
N PHE A 60 8.43 -10.79 10.29
CA PHE A 60 9.60 -11.69 10.21
C PHE A 60 9.25 -13.13 9.76
N THR A 61 7.98 -13.52 9.79
CA THR A 61 7.46 -14.84 9.42
C THR A 61 7.15 -15.04 7.93
N LYS A 62 7.03 -13.97 7.10
CA LYS A 62 6.58 -14.08 5.70
C LYS A 62 7.68 -13.88 4.65
N GLY A 63 8.93 -13.74 5.06
CA GLY A 63 10.04 -13.41 4.15
C GLY A 63 10.21 -14.36 2.96
N LYS A 64 9.83 -15.63 3.08
CA LYS A 64 9.92 -16.64 2.01
C LYS A 64 8.82 -16.54 0.95
N GLU A 65 7.75 -15.81 1.23
CA GLU A 65 6.61 -15.64 0.30
C GLU A 65 6.82 -14.49 -0.68
N TRP A 66 7.76 -13.58 -0.38
CA TRP A 66 8.10 -12.45 -1.24
C TRP A 66 9.03 -12.89 -2.38
N GLY A 67 8.75 -12.41 -3.59
CA GLY A 67 9.67 -12.52 -4.72
C GLY A 67 10.70 -11.38 -4.76
N GLU A 68 11.29 -11.22 -5.93
CA GLU A 68 12.23 -10.13 -6.19
C GLU A 68 11.51 -8.76 -6.18
N VAL A 69 12.25 -7.70 -5.86
CA VAL A 69 11.72 -6.33 -5.90
C VAL A 69 11.26 -6.03 -7.33
N GLY A 70 10.04 -5.53 -7.47
CA GLY A 70 9.40 -5.27 -8.76
C GLY A 70 8.63 -6.46 -9.35
N SER A 71 8.64 -7.62 -8.71
CA SER A 71 7.72 -8.71 -9.02
C SER A 71 6.35 -8.52 -8.36
N ASP A 72 5.35 -9.25 -8.85
CA ASP A 72 4.00 -9.35 -8.28
C ASP A 72 3.89 -10.42 -7.17
N GLN A 73 4.98 -11.12 -6.87
CA GLN A 73 5.00 -12.18 -5.88
C GLN A 73 5.06 -11.61 -4.45
N ILE A 74 3.92 -11.63 -3.79
CA ILE A 74 3.71 -11.19 -2.41
C ILE A 74 2.91 -12.25 -1.62
N PRO A 75 2.95 -12.22 -0.28
CA PRO A 75 2.05 -13.00 0.56
C PRO A 75 0.58 -12.91 0.11
N GLU A 76 -0.11 -14.05 0.04
CA GLU A 76 -1.50 -14.13 -0.43
C GLU A 76 -2.45 -13.19 0.33
N SER A 77 -2.26 -13.05 1.65
CA SER A 77 -3.06 -12.12 2.46
C SER A 77 -2.90 -10.66 2.01
N TYR A 78 -1.70 -10.28 1.56
CA TYR A 78 -1.47 -8.93 1.04
C TYR A 78 -2.02 -8.80 -0.37
N LEU A 79 -1.94 -9.84 -1.21
CA LEU A 79 -2.57 -9.85 -2.53
C LEU A 79 -4.08 -9.60 -2.44
N VAL A 80 -4.77 -10.28 -1.53
CA VAL A 80 -6.22 -10.05 -1.31
C VAL A 80 -6.49 -8.61 -0.88
N GLN A 81 -5.70 -8.07 0.06
CA GLN A 81 -5.86 -6.69 0.52
C GLN A 81 -5.68 -5.68 -0.61
N VAL A 82 -4.59 -5.78 -1.38
CA VAL A 82 -4.30 -4.79 -2.43
C VAL A 82 -5.23 -4.90 -3.62
N ALA A 83 -5.68 -6.11 -3.98
CA ALA A 83 -6.72 -6.29 -4.99
C ALA A 83 -8.04 -5.64 -4.55
N TYR A 84 -8.42 -5.81 -3.29
CA TYR A 84 -9.61 -5.19 -2.71
C TYR A 84 -9.53 -3.66 -2.70
N TYR A 85 -8.41 -3.08 -2.26
CA TYR A 85 -8.21 -1.63 -2.26
C TYR A 85 -8.11 -1.05 -3.66
N GLY A 86 -7.42 -1.73 -4.58
CA GLY A 86 -7.33 -1.33 -5.98
C GLY A 86 -8.71 -1.23 -6.64
N ALA A 87 -9.59 -2.19 -6.36
CA ALA A 87 -10.97 -2.18 -6.86
C ALA A 87 -11.81 -1.04 -6.26
N ILE A 88 -11.66 -0.72 -4.97
CA ILE A 88 -12.38 0.38 -4.32
C ILE A 88 -11.94 1.74 -4.85
N CYS A 89 -10.63 1.92 -5.06
CA CYS A 89 -10.04 3.18 -5.46
C CYS A 89 -10.06 3.41 -6.98
N ASP A 90 -10.48 2.41 -7.76
CA ASP A 90 -10.45 2.41 -9.23
C ASP A 90 -9.07 2.80 -9.81
N VAL A 91 -8.03 2.13 -9.30
CA VAL A 91 -6.64 2.40 -9.70
C VAL A 91 -6.04 1.25 -10.50
N PRO A 92 -5.15 1.53 -11.47
CA PRO A 92 -4.57 0.51 -12.33
C PRO A 92 -3.48 -0.33 -11.63
N LYS A 93 -3.01 0.10 -10.45
CA LYS A 93 -1.87 -0.49 -9.75
C LYS A 93 -1.98 -0.29 -8.24
N VAL A 94 -1.35 -1.17 -7.48
CA VAL A 94 -1.04 -0.97 -6.06
C VAL A 94 0.40 -1.40 -5.82
N ASP A 95 1.23 -0.51 -5.30
CA ASP A 95 2.58 -0.87 -4.88
C ASP A 95 2.56 -1.29 -3.40
N ILE A 96 3.42 -2.24 -3.02
CA ILE A 96 3.68 -2.56 -1.62
C ILE A 96 5.14 -2.29 -1.31
N ALA A 97 5.40 -1.50 -0.26
CA ALA A 97 6.73 -1.22 0.23
C ALA A 97 6.93 -1.83 1.63
N LYS A 98 8.15 -2.34 1.88
CA LYS A 98 8.57 -2.84 3.18
C LYS A 98 10.00 -2.42 3.48
N PRO A 99 10.39 -2.29 4.76
CA PRO A 99 11.80 -2.22 5.11
C PRO A 99 12.51 -3.47 4.60
N LEU A 100 13.76 -3.31 4.13
CA LEU A 100 14.62 -4.42 3.75
C LEU A 100 14.78 -5.40 4.91
#